data_AF-A0A0G1C0H1-F1
#
_entry.id   AF-A0A0G1C0H1-F1
#
_cell.length_a   1.000
_cell.length_b   1.000
_cell.length_c   1.000
_cell.angle_alpha   90.00
_cell.angle_beta   90.00
_cell.angle_gamma   90.00
#
_symmetry.space_group_name_H-M   'P 1'
#
loop_
_entity.id
_entity.type
_entity.pdbx_description
1 polymer ?
#
loop_
_entity_poly.entity_id
_entity_poly.type
_entity_poly.pdbx_seq_one_letter_code
_entity_poly.pdbx_strand_id
1 'polypeptide(L)'
;MVITIIGILAAVGTGSFTTAQKRSRDAERKSHLNSLKNALEAYHNDSGQYPADDDGKILGCGADGITLCSWGNEFSNTTKGTIYMVELPQDPASGQNYYYDTQNFNKAYQLYANLENDQDQALNLSGDEILTYSGTDCASNTECNYGQSSSNITPESNHQLH
;
A
#
# COMPACT_ATOMS: atom_id res chain seq x y z
N MET A 1 38.62 -28.21 18.11
CA MET A 1 38.64 -26.95 17.35
C MET A 1 37.62 -27.04 16.22
N VAL A 2 36.35 -26.76 16.51
CA VAL A 2 35.21 -26.78 15.56
C VAL A 2 34.23 -25.65 15.90
N ILE A 3 34.22 -25.23 17.17
CA ILE A 3 33.42 -24.15 17.74
C ILE A 3 33.67 -22.79 17.03
N THR A 4 34.87 -22.56 16.48
CA THR A 4 35.22 -21.31 15.78
C THR A 4 34.66 -21.22 14.35
N ILE A 5 34.49 -22.34 13.64
CA ILE A 5 34.01 -22.34 12.24
C ILE A 5 32.48 -22.19 12.20
N ILE A 6 31.76 -22.77 13.17
CA ILE A 6 30.31 -22.62 13.30
C ILE A 6 29.93 -21.17 13.62
N GLY A 7 30.72 -20.46 14.43
CA GLY A 7 30.48 -19.06 14.79
C GLY A 7 30.58 -18.08 13.61
N ILE A 8 31.48 -18.34 12.65
CA ILE A 8 31.69 -17.47 11.48
C ILE A 8 30.59 -17.67 10.43
N LEU A 9 30.18 -18.92 10.18
CA LEU A 9 29.07 -19.21 9.24
C LEU A 9 27.73 -18.66 9.75
N ALA A 10 27.49 -18.69 11.07
CA ALA A 10 26.29 -18.12 11.67
C ALA A 10 26.21 -16.59 11.49
N ALA A 11 27.35 -15.88 11.51
CA ALA A 11 27.38 -14.41 11.39
C ALA A 11 27.13 -13.90 9.96
N VAL A 12 27.50 -14.67 8.92
CA VAL A 12 27.26 -14.28 7.51
C VAL A 12 25.81 -14.58 7.09
N GLY A 13 25.15 -15.56 7.71
CA GLY A 13 23.77 -15.94 7.38
C GLY A 13 22.70 -14.96 7.88
N THR A 14 22.94 -14.22 8.96
CA THR A 14 21.93 -13.33 9.56
C THR A 14 21.64 -12.08 8.72
N GLY A 15 22.66 -11.51 8.07
CA GLY A 15 22.51 -10.34 7.19
C GLY A 15 21.60 -10.64 6.00
N SER A 16 21.88 -11.71 5.24
CA SER A 16 21.08 -12.10 4.07
C SER A 16 19.64 -12.49 4.42
N PHE A 17 19.42 -13.09 5.60
CA PHE A 17 18.08 -13.48 6.04
C PHE A 17 17.17 -12.27 6.29
N THR A 18 17.70 -11.19 6.88
CA THR A 18 16.92 -9.97 7.14
C THR A 18 16.49 -9.26 5.86
N THR A 19 17.37 -9.16 4.86
CA THR A 19 17.03 -8.59 3.54
C THR A 19 16.01 -9.44 2.79
N ALA A 20 16.13 -10.77 2.85
CA ALA A 20 15.16 -11.68 2.24
C ALA A 20 13.76 -11.51 2.87
N GLN A 21 13.69 -11.34 4.19
CA GLN A 21 12.42 -11.13 4.88
C GLN A 21 11.77 -9.79 4.51
N LYS A 22 12.55 -8.71 4.40
CA LYS A 22 12.07 -7.40 3.92
C LYS A 22 11.47 -7.52 2.51
N ARG A 23 12.20 -8.14 1.58
CA ARG A 23 11.73 -8.37 0.20
C ARG A 23 10.45 -9.20 0.15
N SER A 24 10.30 -10.19 1.03
CA SER A 24 9.06 -10.98 1.13
C SER A 24 7.87 -10.10 1.54
N ARG A 25 8.04 -9.22 2.54
CA ARG A 25 6.99 -8.28 2.96
C ARG A 25 6.68 -7.25 1.88
N ASP A 26 7.69 -6.75 1.18
CA ASP A 26 7.48 -5.80 0.08
C ASP A 26 6.73 -6.43 -1.11
N ALA A 27 7.00 -7.71 -1.40
CA ALA A 27 6.24 -8.46 -2.40
C ALA A 27 4.77 -8.63 -1.97
N GLU A 28 4.53 -8.87 -0.68
CA GLU A 28 3.19 -8.95 -0.09
C GLU A 28 2.45 -7.60 -0.18
N ARG A 29 3.11 -6.48 0.17
CA ARG A 29 2.57 -5.11 -0.01
C ARG A 29 2.15 -4.84 -1.45
N LYS A 30 3.03 -5.16 -2.40
CA LYS A 30 2.72 -5.01 -3.84
C LYS A 30 1.54 -5.88 -4.24
N SER A 31 1.45 -7.11 -3.73
CA SER A 31 0.31 -7.99 -3.96
C SER A 31 -0.98 -7.42 -3.36
N HIS A 32 -0.93 -6.84 -2.17
CA HIS A 32 -2.06 -6.19 -1.51
C HIS A 32 -2.60 -5.02 -2.34
N LEU A 33 -1.73 -4.13 -2.82
CA LEU A 33 -2.13 -3.02 -3.68
C LEU A 33 -2.77 -3.49 -5.00
N ASN A 34 -2.25 -4.55 -5.61
CA ASN A 34 -2.85 -5.13 -6.81
C ASN A 34 -4.25 -5.72 -6.55
N SER A 35 -4.44 -6.40 -5.41
CA SER A 35 -5.76 -6.89 -4.99
C SER A 35 -6.72 -5.73 -4.73
N LEU A 36 -6.25 -4.66 -4.07
CA LEU A 36 -7.04 -3.44 -3.84
C LEU A 36 -7.47 -2.79 -5.13
N LYS A 37 -6.56 -2.65 -6.10
CA LYS A 37 -6.85 -2.16 -7.43
C LYS A 37 -8.03 -2.92 -8.04
N ASN A 38 -8.01 -4.24 -8.03
CA ASN A 38 -9.13 -5.02 -8.57
C ASN A 38 -10.45 -4.77 -7.84
N ALA A 39 -10.42 -4.63 -6.51
CA ALA A 39 -11.60 -4.32 -5.71
C ALA A 39 -12.15 -2.91 -6.00
N LEU A 40 -11.27 -1.92 -6.15
CA LEU A 40 -11.63 -0.53 -6.50
C LEU A 40 -12.22 -0.43 -7.90
N GLU A 41 -11.65 -1.15 -8.87
CA GLU A 41 -12.19 -1.24 -10.24
C GLU A 41 -13.57 -1.91 -10.24
N ALA A 42 -13.77 -2.96 -9.43
CA ALA A 42 -15.08 -3.57 -9.26
C ALA A 42 -16.09 -2.58 -8.64
N TYR A 43 -15.70 -1.82 -7.62
CA TYR A 43 -16.53 -0.76 -7.04
C TYR A 43 -16.89 0.32 -8.07
N HIS A 44 -15.92 0.74 -8.89
CA HIS A 44 -16.12 1.73 -9.93
C HIS A 44 -17.08 1.23 -11.02
N ASN A 45 -17.01 -0.05 -11.40
CA ASN A 45 -17.94 -0.65 -12.35
C ASN A 45 -19.39 -0.63 -11.84
N ASP A 46 -19.58 -0.82 -10.54
CA ASP A 46 -20.92 -0.80 -9.93
C ASP A 46 -21.42 0.63 -9.71
N SER A 47 -20.60 1.51 -9.15
CA SER A 47 -21.02 2.84 -8.67
C SER A 47 -20.77 3.95 -9.70
N GLY A 48 -20.04 3.68 -10.77
CA GLY A 48 -19.61 4.65 -11.79
C GLY A 48 -18.56 5.65 -11.30
N GLN A 49 -18.05 5.47 -10.08
CA GLN A 49 -17.03 6.27 -9.42
C GLN A 49 -16.31 5.41 -8.38
N TYR A 50 -15.08 5.76 -8.05
CA TYR A 50 -14.34 5.15 -6.96
C TYR A 50 -14.93 5.57 -5.59
N PRO A 51 -14.66 4.81 -4.52
CA PRO A 51 -14.96 5.25 -3.16
C PRO A 51 -14.38 6.64 -2.89
N ALA A 52 -14.99 7.42 -2.00
CA ALA A 52 -14.32 8.63 -1.54
C ALA A 52 -13.13 8.24 -0.63
N ASP A 53 -12.21 9.15 -0.39
CA ASP A 53 -11.18 9.00 0.63
C ASP A 53 -11.46 9.89 1.86
N ASP A 54 -10.89 9.49 3.00
CA ASP A 54 -10.81 10.30 4.21
C ASP A 54 -9.50 9.96 4.94
N ASP A 55 -8.55 10.90 4.92
CA ASP A 55 -7.27 10.79 5.63
C ASP A 55 -6.53 9.46 5.33
N GLY A 56 -6.37 9.14 4.05
CA GLY A 56 -5.67 7.93 3.62
C GLY A 56 -6.49 6.64 3.68
N LYS A 57 -7.80 6.71 3.98
CA LYS A 57 -8.69 5.55 4.11
C LYS A 57 -9.82 5.58 3.10
N ILE A 58 -10.38 4.41 2.83
CA ILE A 58 -11.47 4.23 1.87
C ILE A 58 -12.81 4.55 2.55
N LEU A 59 -13.53 5.57 2.07
CA LEU A 59 -14.94 5.83 2.36
C LEU A 59 -15.82 5.21 1.26
N GLY A 60 -16.05 3.90 1.37
CA GLY A 60 -16.87 3.16 0.40
C GLY A 60 -17.75 2.08 1.02
N CYS A 61 -17.71 1.94 2.34
CA CYS A 61 -18.40 0.88 3.05
C CYS A 61 -19.82 1.27 3.45
N GLY A 62 -20.58 0.27 3.85
CA GLY A 62 -21.92 0.42 4.42
C GLY A 62 -23.00 0.63 3.36
N ALA A 63 -24.18 1.03 3.83
CA ALA A 63 -25.35 1.23 2.95
C ALA A 63 -25.18 2.45 2.04
N ASP A 64 -24.64 3.54 2.57
CA ASP A 64 -24.59 4.81 1.84
C ASP A 64 -23.33 4.96 0.97
N GLY A 65 -22.40 4.01 1.03
CA GLY A 65 -21.13 4.08 0.29
C GLY A 65 -20.22 5.25 0.71
N ILE A 66 -20.45 5.79 1.90
CA ILE A 66 -19.69 6.88 2.52
C ILE A 66 -19.16 6.49 3.91
N THR A 67 -19.35 5.24 4.33
CA THR A 67 -18.82 4.78 5.62
C THR A 67 -17.36 4.42 5.45
N LEU A 68 -16.56 4.77 6.46
CA LEU A 68 -15.15 4.44 6.51
C LEU A 68 -14.94 2.92 6.59
N CYS A 69 -14.21 2.40 5.62
CA CYS A 69 -13.67 1.05 5.62
C CYS A 69 -12.32 1.05 6.33
N SER A 70 -12.23 0.41 7.50
CA SER A 70 -10.92 0.27 8.15
C SER A 70 -10.12 -0.86 7.50
N TRP A 71 -8.81 -0.70 7.42
CA TRP A 71 -7.88 -1.77 7.05
C TRP A 71 -8.07 -2.99 7.97
N GLY A 72 -8.19 -4.18 7.40
CA GLY A 72 -8.50 -5.43 8.10
C GLY A 72 -10.00 -5.74 8.24
N ASN A 73 -10.89 -4.87 7.75
CA ASN A 73 -12.33 -5.13 7.70
C ASN A 73 -12.80 -5.40 6.27
N GLU A 74 -14.01 -5.94 6.16
CA GLU A 74 -14.68 -6.18 4.88
C GLU A 74 -14.95 -4.86 4.13
N PHE A 75 -14.62 -4.86 2.84
CA PHE A 75 -15.02 -3.79 1.91
C PHE A 75 -16.25 -4.22 1.12
N SER A 76 -17.41 -3.82 1.62
CA SER A 76 -18.70 -4.13 1.01
C SER A 76 -19.65 -2.94 0.98
N ASN A 77 -20.48 -2.92 -0.05
CA ASN A 77 -21.60 -1.99 -0.15
C ASN A 77 -22.89 -2.74 0.20
N THR A 78 -23.43 -2.45 1.38
CA THR A 78 -24.59 -3.17 1.94
C THR A 78 -25.87 -2.89 1.16
N THR A 79 -25.98 -1.74 0.49
CA THR A 79 -27.16 -1.39 -0.33
C THR A 79 -27.22 -2.21 -1.61
N LYS A 80 -26.06 -2.50 -2.22
CA LYS A 80 -25.98 -3.39 -3.39
C LYS A 80 -25.88 -4.87 -3.03
N GLY A 81 -25.48 -5.18 -1.81
CA GLY A 81 -25.18 -6.55 -1.38
C GLY A 81 -23.92 -7.11 -2.05
N THR A 82 -23.06 -6.24 -2.58
CA THR A 82 -21.80 -6.63 -3.24
C THR A 82 -20.64 -6.49 -2.25
N ILE A 83 -19.90 -7.59 -2.08
CA ILE A 83 -18.62 -7.60 -1.38
C ILE A 83 -17.53 -7.45 -2.44
N TYR A 84 -16.81 -6.34 -2.41
CA TYR A 84 -15.70 -6.08 -3.33
C TYR A 84 -14.40 -6.68 -2.82
N MET A 85 -14.23 -6.72 -1.50
CA MET A 85 -13.12 -7.39 -0.83
C MET A 85 -13.55 -7.94 0.52
N VAL A 86 -13.26 -9.23 0.78
CA VAL A 86 -13.63 -9.90 2.04
C VAL A 86 -12.89 -9.28 3.23
N GLU A 87 -11.63 -8.89 3.01
CA GLU A 87 -10.81 -8.25 4.02
C GLU A 87 -9.85 -7.28 3.34
N LEU A 88 -9.88 -6.01 3.74
CA LEU A 88 -8.89 -5.05 3.29
C LEU A 88 -7.52 -5.43 3.89
N PRO A 89 -6.48 -5.62 3.07
CA PRO A 89 -5.16 -5.97 3.56
C PRO A 89 -4.63 -4.92 4.52
N GLN A 90 -4.01 -5.40 5.60
CA GLN A 90 -3.21 -4.57 6.49
C GLN A 90 -1.74 -4.67 6.09
N ASP A 91 -0.94 -3.65 6.42
CA ASP A 91 0.49 -3.75 6.17
C ASP A 91 1.09 -4.88 7.03
N PRO A 92 1.93 -5.76 6.47
CA PRO A 92 2.53 -6.88 7.21
C PRO A 92 3.52 -6.42 8.29
N ALA A 93 3.94 -5.15 8.31
CA ALA A 93 4.75 -4.59 9.38
C ALA A 93 3.93 -3.76 10.36
N SER A 94 4.19 -3.98 11.65
CA SER A 94 3.55 -3.22 12.72
C SER A 94 3.86 -1.72 12.61
N GLY A 95 2.81 -0.89 12.60
CA GLY A 95 2.93 0.57 12.58
C GLY A 95 3.01 1.18 11.18
N GLN A 96 2.87 0.38 10.12
CA GLN A 96 2.70 0.84 8.75
C GLN A 96 1.24 0.67 8.32
N ASN A 97 0.76 1.56 7.46
CA ASN A 97 -0.56 1.54 6.87
C ASN A 97 -0.47 1.85 5.39
N TYR A 98 -1.44 1.36 4.62
CA TYR A 98 -1.65 1.83 3.26
C TYR A 98 -2.34 3.19 3.27
N TYR A 99 -2.01 4.00 2.27
CA TYR A 99 -2.62 5.31 2.08
C TYR A 99 -3.43 5.29 0.79
N TYR A 100 -4.71 5.61 0.89
CA TYR A 100 -5.64 5.70 -0.23
C TYR A 100 -6.13 7.14 -0.41
N ASP A 101 -6.12 7.59 -1.65
CA ASP A 101 -6.52 8.94 -2.02
C ASP A 101 -7.27 8.93 -3.35
N THR A 102 -8.20 9.87 -3.53
CA THR A 102 -8.99 9.99 -4.75
C THR A 102 -8.94 11.37 -5.37
N GLN A 103 -9.06 11.39 -6.70
CA GLN A 103 -9.00 12.60 -7.49
C GLN A 103 -10.08 12.67 -8.55
N ASN A 104 -10.23 13.87 -9.13
CA ASN A 104 -11.17 14.17 -10.21
C ASN A 104 -12.62 13.80 -9.83
N PHE A 105 -13.05 14.16 -8.62
CA PHE A 105 -14.38 13.80 -8.09
C PHE A 105 -14.60 12.26 -8.10
N ASN A 106 -13.64 11.54 -7.53
CA ASN A 106 -13.62 10.08 -7.41
C ASN A 106 -13.63 9.35 -8.78
N LYS A 107 -13.06 9.96 -9.82
CA LYS A 107 -12.87 9.32 -11.14
C LYS A 107 -11.49 8.71 -11.32
N ALA A 108 -10.59 8.97 -10.39
CA ALA A 108 -9.28 8.37 -10.32
C ALA A 108 -8.92 8.08 -8.87
N TYR A 109 -8.09 7.08 -8.65
CA TYR A 109 -7.57 6.72 -7.33
C TYR A 109 -6.05 6.62 -7.35
N GLN A 110 -5.46 6.82 -6.18
CA GLN A 110 -4.05 6.65 -5.87
C GLN A 110 -3.93 5.79 -4.60
N LEU A 111 -3.03 4.84 -4.65
CA LEU A 111 -2.70 3.93 -3.57
C LEU A 111 -1.23 4.06 -3.27
N TYR A 112 -0.87 4.11 -2.00
CA TYR A 112 0.51 4.20 -1.59
C TYR A 112 0.83 3.21 -0.48
N ALA A 113 2.09 2.79 -0.48
CA ALA A 113 2.69 1.94 0.53
C ALA A 113 4.13 2.39 0.80
N ASN A 114 4.69 1.95 1.92
CA ASN A 114 6.09 2.14 2.24
C ASN A 114 6.82 0.79 2.15
N LEU A 115 7.73 0.66 1.17
CA LEU A 115 8.60 -0.51 1.01
C LEU A 115 9.81 -0.40 1.93
N GLU A 116 10.21 -1.53 2.52
CA GLU A 116 11.32 -1.59 3.47
C GLU A 116 12.69 -1.81 2.80
N ASN A 117 12.70 -2.34 1.57
CA ASN A 117 13.90 -2.57 0.79
C ASN A 117 14.26 -1.33 -0.03
N ASP A 118 15.27 -0.60 0.42
CA ASP A 118 15.88 0.55 -0.25
C ASP A 118 16.46 0.25 -1.64
N GLN A 119 16.78 -1.01 -1.92
CA GLN A 119 17.28 -1.47 -3.22
C GLN A 119 16.16 -2.00 -4.15
N ASP A 120 14.90 -1.68 -3.88
CA ASP A 120 13.79 -2.11 -4.72
C ASP A 120 13.67 -1.23 -5.98
N GLN A 121 13.63 -1.87 -7.16
CA GLN A 121 13.55 -1.18 -8.45
C GLN A 121 12.25 -0.39 -8.67
N ALA A 122 11.23 -0.66 -7.85
CA ALA A 122 9.97 0.05 -7.90
C ALA A 122 10.00 1.38 -7.13
N LEU A 123 11.07 1.66 -6.39
CA LEU A 123 11.26 2.93 -5.70
C LEU A 123 11.69 4.01 -6.67
N ASN A 124 11.18 5.22 -6.45
CA ASN A 124 11.63 6.40 -7.15
C ASN A 124 12.92 6.90 -6.48
N LEU A 125 13.97 7.08 -7.27
CA LEU A 125 15.29 7.49 -6.79
C LEU A 125 15.70 8.80 -7.46
N SER A 126 16.21 9.73 -6.65
CA SER A 126 16.96 10.89 -7.13
C SER A 126 18.43 10.71 -6.75
N GLY A 127 19.20 10.08 -7.63
CA GLY A 127 20.55 9.62 -7.30
C GLY A 127 20.50 8.42 -6.35
N ASP A 128 21.10 8.56 -5.17
CA ASP A 128 21.10 7.53 -4.11
C ASP A 128 19.99 7.75 -3.06
N GLU A 129 19.20 8.82 -3.19
CA GLU A 129 18.12 9.16 -2.26
C GLU A 129 16.77 8.58 -2.73
N ILE A 130 16.06 7.95 -1.80
CA ILE A 130 14.69 7.44 -2.02
C ILE A 130 13.73 8.60 -1.91
N LEU A 131 13.00 8.85 -2.99
CA LEU A 131 11.97 9.87 -3.04
C LEU A 131 10.69 9.38 -2.36
N THR A 132 10.01 10.28 -1.67
CA THR A 132 8.75 9.99 -0.98
C THR A 132 7.62 10.90 -1.42
N TYR A 133 6.39 10.39 -1.35
CA TYR A 133 5.18 11.07 -1.75
C TYR A 133 4.74 12.04 -0.66
N SER A 134 4.85 13.34 -0.93
CA SER A 134 4.62 14.39 0.08
C SER A 134 3.20 14.36 0.65
N GLY A 135 3.07 14.44 1.98
CA GLY A 135 1.75 14.48 2.65
C GLY A 135 0.98 13.16 2.61
N THR A 136 1.69 12.04 2.45
CA THR A 136 1.14 10.69 2.66
C THR A 136 1.64 10.16 4.01
N ASP A 137 0.80 9.50 4.80
CA ASP A 137 1.20 8.95 6.10
C ASP A 137 1.14 7.41 6.09
N CYS A 138 2.15 6.79 5.47
CA CYS A 138 2.27 5.33 5.44
C CYS A 138 2.83 4.75 6.75
N ALA A 139 3.52 5.54 7.58
CA ALA A 139 3.89 5.17 8.94
C ALA A 139 3.92 6.41 9.84
N SER A 140 4.13 6.24 11.14
CA SER A 140 4.20 7.37 12.10
C SER A 140 5.30 8.38 11.71
N ASN A 141 4.90 9.50 11.07
CA ASN A 141 5.78 10.50 10.46
C ASN A 141 6.67 9.93 9.35
N THR A 142 6.15 9.02 8.51
CA THR A 142 6.89 8.50 7.36
C THR A 142 6.01 8.51 6.13
N GLU A 143 6.49 9.24 5.13
CA GLU A 143 5.85 9.33 3.83
C GLU A 143 6.03 8.04 3.03
N CYS A 144 5.04 7.75 2.19
CA CYS A 144 5.06 6.58 1.35
C CYS A 144 6.12 6.73 0.27
N ASN A 145 6.82 5.64 -0.07
CA ASN A 145 7.87 5.64 -1.11
C ASN A 145 7.45 4.85 -2.37
N TYR A 146 6.30 4.19 -2.33
CA TYR A 146 5.75 3.42 -3.44
C TYR A 146 4.30 3.79 -3.67
N GLY A 147 3.94 4.03 -4.94
CA GLY A 147 2.61 4.45 -5.33
C GLY A 147 2.11 3.70 -6.56
N GLN A 148 0.81 3.43 -6.60
CA GLN A 148 0.09 2.90 -7.75
C GLN A 148 -1.19 3.71 -7.96
N SER A 149 -1.51 4.04 -9.19
CA SER A 149 -2.71 4.81 -9.52
C SER A 149 -3.60 4.10 -10.55
N SER A 150 -4.81 4.63 -10.72
CA SER A 150 -5.66 4.30 -11.87
C SER A 150 -4.98 4.68 -13.20
N SER A 151 -5.43 4.09 -14.32
CA SER A 151 -4.82 4.33 -15.64
C SER A 151 -4.88 5.78 -16.14
N ASN A 152 -5.69 6.63 -15.51
CA ASN A 152 -5.99 7.98 -15.98
C ASN A 152 -5.11 9.06 -15.32
N ILE A 153 -4.38 8.73 -14.26
CA ILE A 153 -3.50 9.65 -13.53
C ILE A 153 -2.22 8.93 -13.11
N THR A 154 -1.21 9.67 -12.65
CA THR A 154 -0.01 9.09 -12.07
C THR A 154 -0.01 9.21 -10.54
N PRO A 155 0.76 8.39 -9.81
CA PRO A 155 0.88 8.52 -8.37
C PRO A 155 1.41 9.90 -7.93
N GLU A 156 2.12 10.61 -8.79
CA GLU A 156 2.67 11.95 -8.51
C GLU A 156 1.64 13.08 -8.70
N SER A 157 0.41 12.75 -9.12
CA SER A 157 -0.59 13.74 -9.51
C SER A 157 -1.17 14.53 -8.31
N ASN A 158 -1.16 13.96 -7.11
CA ASN A 158 -1.57 14.68 -5.88
C ASN A 158 -0.38 14.90 -4.96
N HIS A 159 0.38 13.82 -4.74
CA HIS A 159 1.51 13.81 -3.84
C HIS A 159 2.78 13.88 -4.68
N GLN A 160 3.51 15.00 -4.60
CA GLN A 160 4.75 15.16 -5.36
C GLN A 160 5.88 14.40 -4.68
N LEU A 161 6.72 13.76 -5.49
CA LEU A 161 7.97 13.14 -5.05
C LEU A 161 8.97 14.22 -4.63
N HIS A 162 9.59 14.03 -3.47
CA HIS A 162 10.67 14.88 -2.95
C HIS A 162 11.71 14.06 -2.20
#